data_AF-A0A7C9HRH6-F1
#
_entry.id   AF-A0A7C9HRH6-F1
#
_cell.length_a   1.000
_cell.length_b   1.000
_cell.length_c   1.000
_cell.angle_alpha   90.00
_cell.angle_beta   90.00
_cell.angle_gamma   90.00
#
_symmetry.space_group_name_H-M   'P 1'
#
loop_
_entity.id
_entity.type
_entity.pdbx_description
1 polymer ?
#
loop_
_entity_poly.entity_id
_entity_poly.type
_entity_poly.pdbx_seq_one_letter_code
_entity_poly.pdbx_strand_id
1 'polypeptide(L)'
;MTLPPEILDSREAGKILKAARKALGLTQGQVIDAVGIPNQSYMSALENGRYNVANSEYFPALAQLLRLTIEQVREINPSAVITVAADPGPRRGPPIPPVVPFRETPITIPHELLEMVEKHGDNYPILRTPQMQRMLAAPRNFGGAEVGPQTAEDWFDYWMANKRFLT
;
A
#
# COMPACT_ATOMS: atom_id res chain seq x y z
N MET A 1 -27.61 -18.09 -17.86
CA MET A 1 -26.68 -17.07 -18.40
C MET A 1 -26.62 -15.95 -17.40
N THR A 2 -25.61 -15.95 -16.53
CA THR A 2 -25.39 -14.88 -15.56
C THR A 2 -24.72 -13.74 -16.32
N LEU A 3 -25.42 -12.63 -16.52
CA LEU A 3 -24.85 -11.43 -17.13
C LEU A 3 -23.63 -11.01 -16.28
N PRO A 4 -22.46 -10.74 -16.89
CA PRO A 4 -21.35 -10.16 -16.14
C PRO A 4 -21.83 -8.82 -15.54
N PRO A 5 -21.47 -8.49 -14.29
CA PRO A 5 -21.83 -7.20 -13.71
C PRO A 5 -21.28 -6.11 -14.64
N GLU A 6 -22.16 -5.21 -15.08
CA GLU A 6 -21.80 -4.07 -15.92
C GLU A 6 -20.71 -3.26 -15.19
N ILE A 7 -19.46 -3.44 -15.61
CA ILE A 7 -18.35 -2.63 -15.15
C ILE A 7 -18.61 -1.23 -15.72
N LEU A 8 -18.77 -0.24 -14.84
CA LEU A 8 -18.96 1.15 -15.23
C LEU A 8 -17.86 1.57 -16.21
N ASP A 9 -18.21 2.38 -17.22
CA ASP A 9 -17.23 2.85 -18.19
C ASP A 9 -16.06 3.54 -17.48
N SER A 10 -14.82 3.30 -17.93
CA SER A 10 -13.61 3.82 -17.28
C SER A 10 -13.64 5.35 -17.14
N ARG A 11 -14.33 6.03 -18.06
CA ARG A 11 -14.57 7.47 -18.01
C ARG A 11 -15.53 7.89 -16.90
N GLU A 12 -16.55 7.10 -16.63
CA GLU A 12 -17.50 7.38 -15.55
C GLU A 12 -16.86 7.13 -14.19
N ALA A 13 -16.09 6.05 -14.05
CA ALA A 13 -15.29 5.80 -12.85
C ALA A 13 -14.30 6.94 -12.56
N GLY A 14 -13.61 7.44 -13.59
CA GLY A 14 -12.72 8.60 -13.49
C GLY A 14 -13.44 9.89 -13.05
N LYS A 15 -14.67 10.12 -13.54
CA LYS A 15 -15.51 11.25 -13.10
C LYS A 15 -15.87 11.16 -11.63
N ILE A 16 -16.19 9.97 -11.12
CA ILE A 16 -16.52 9.76 -9.70
C ILE A 16 -15.32 10.15 -8.82
N LEU A 17 -14.10 9.69 -9.15
CA LEU A 17 -12.90 10.11 -8.41
C LEU A 17 -12.65 11.62 -8.50
N LYS A 18 -12.77 12.19 -9.70
CA LYS A 18 -12.54 13.63 -9.90
C LYS A 18 -13.54 14.46 -9.10
N ALA A 19 -14.80 14.04 -9.03
CA ALA A 19 -15.84 14.68 -8.25
C ALA A 19 -15.54 14.56 -6.75
N ALA A 20 -15.21 13.36 -6.26
CA ALA A 20 -14.88 13.13 -4.86
C ALA A 20 -13.64 13.94 -4.40
N ARG A 21 -12.58 13.97 -5.20
CA ARG A 21 -11.40 14.80 -4.94
C ARG A 21 -11.76 16.28 -4.85
N LYS A 22 -12.53 16.79 -5.81
CA LYS A 22 -12.96 18.20 -5.82
C LYS A 22 -13.86 18.54 -4.64
N ALA A 23 -14.76 17.63 -4.24
CA ALA A 23 -15.61 17.82 -3.07
C ALA A 23 -14.81 17.95 -1.77
N LEU A 24 -13.66 17.28 -1.69
CA LEU A 24 -12.71 17.38 -0.58
C LEU A 24 -11.72 18.55 -0.73
N GLY A 25 -11.78 19.33 -1.81
CA GLY A 25 -10.86 20.45 -2.07
C GLY A 25 -9.41 20.04 -2.31
N LEU A 26 -9.15 18.75 -2.59
CA LEU A 26 -7.80 18.23 -2.76
C LEU A 26 -7.27 18.51 -4.17
N THR A 27 -6.00 18.89 -4.28
CA THR A 27 -5.30 18.92 -5.57
C THR A 27 -4.86 17.51 -5.97
N GLN A 28 -4.55 17.30 -7.25
CA GLN A 28 -4.01 16.02 -7.70
C GLN A 28 -2.67 15.71 -7.00
N GLY A 29 -1.81 16.70 -6.80
CA GLY A 29 -0.54 16.56 -6.05
C GLY A 29 -0.76 16.03 -4.63
N GLN A 30 -1.71 16.60 -3.90
CA GLN A 30 -2.02 16.14 -2.53
C GLN A 30 -2.52 14.68 -2.49
N VAL A 31 -3.29 14.26 -3.50
CA VAL A 31 -3.74 12.86 -3.60
C VAL A 31 -2.56 11.94 -3.95
N ILE A 32 -1.66 12.39 -4.82
CA ILE A 32 -0.47 11.66 -5.21
C ILE A 32 0.44 11.43 -4.01
N ASP A 33 0.72 12.49 -3.24
CA ASP A 33 1.58 12.43 -2.05
C ASP A 33 0.98 11.53 -0.96
N ALA A 34 -0.35 11.57 -0.80
CA ALA A 34 -1.06 10.80 0.23
C ALA A 34 -1.19 9.31 -0.10
N VAL A 35 -1.25 8.93 -1.39
CA VAL A 35 -1.46 7.55 -1.84
C VAL A 35 -0.19 6.90 -2.39
N GLY A 36 0.86 7.68 -2.66
CA GLY A 36 2.11 7.18 -3.24
C GLY A 36 1.99 6.88 -4.74
N ILE A 37 1.13 7.60 -5.46
CA ILE A 37 1.01 7.46 -6.91
C ILE A 37 2.33 7.94 -7.56
N PRO A 38 2.85 7.25 -8.59
CA PRO A 38 4.18 7.58 -9.13
C PRO A 38 4.28 8.95 -9.80
N ASN A 39 3.20 9.48 -10.38
CA ASN A 39 3.21 10.79 -11.04
C ASN A 39 1.81 11.37 -11.29
N GLN A 40 1.78 12.67 -11.59
CA GLN A 40 0.55 13.39 -11.90
C GLN A 40 -0.12 12.95 -13.20
N SER A 41 0.66 12.52 -14.19
CA SER A 41 0.12 12.01 -15.46
C SER A 41 -0.75 10.77 -15.25
N TYR A 42 -0.36 9.88 -14.33
CA TYR A 42 -1.12 8.69 -13.97
C TYR A 42 -2.43 9.05 -13.25
N MET A 43 -2.38 9.96 -12.27
CA MET A 43 -3.59 10.45 -11.60
C MET A 43 -4.57 11.12 -12.58
N SER A 44 -4.05 11.94 -13.50
CA SER A 44 -4.86 12.55 -14.57
C SER A 44 -5.45 11.51 -15.51
N ALA A 45 -4.69 10.46 -15.87
CA ALA A 45 -5.17 9.39 -16.72
C ALA A 45 -6.29 8.56 -16.06
N LEU A 46 -6.22 8.35 -14.74
CA LEU A 46 -7.31 7.75 -13.95
C LEU A 46 -8.57 8.63 -13.94
N GLU A 47 -8.44 9.93 -13.63
CA GLU A 47 -9.58 10.85 -13.56
C GLU A 47 -10.28 11.07 -14.91
N ASN A 48 -9.56 10.95 -16.02
CA ASN A 48 -10.12 11.10 -17.35
C ASN A 48 -10.56 9.76 -17.99
N GLY A 49 -10.40 8.64 -17.25
CA GLY A 49 -10.78 7.30 -17.70
C GLY A 49 -9.91 6.73 -18.82
N ARG A 50 -8.69 7.25 -19.00
CA ARG A 50 -7.70 6.66 -19.89
C ARG A 50 -7.14 5.36 -19.31
N TYR A 51 -7.13 5.25 -17.99
CA TYR A 51 -6.88 4.01 -17.27
C TYR A 51 -8.12 3.61 -16.47
N ASN A 52 -8.39 2.31 -16.41
CA ASN A 52 -9.47 1.79 -15.61
C ASN A 52 -9.06 1.86 -14.13
N VAL A 53 -9.79 2.69 -13.39
CA VAL A 53 -9.60 2.89 -11.95
C VAL A 53 -9.76 1.58 -11.19
N ALA A 54 -10.73 0.73 -11.56
CA ALA A 54 -11.01 -0.53 -10.88
C ALA A 54 -9.81 -1.48 -10.85
N ASN A 55 -8.95 -1.41 -11.87
CA ASN A 55 -7.76 -2.25 -12.04
C ASN A 55 -6.50 -1.59 -11.47
N SER A 56 -6.61 -0.38 -10.92
CA SER A 56 -5.47 0.31 -10.31
C SER A 56 -5.13 -0.31 -8.96
N GLU A 57 -3.87 -0.64 -8.75
CA GLU A 57 -3.36 -1.06 -7.44
C GLU A 57 -3.60 -0.01 -6.34
N TYR A 58 -3.71 1.26 -6.73
CA TYR A 58 -3.96 2.39 -5.83
C TYR A 58 -5.46 2.58 -5.51
N PHE A 59 -6.36 1.84 -6.15
CA PHE A 59 -7.80 2.04 -5.99
C PHE A 59 -8.30 1.91 -4.54
N PRO A 60 -7.89 0.91 -3.74
CA PRO A 60 -8.33 0.82 -2.35
C PRO A 60 -7.92 2.03 -1.51
N ALA A 61 -6.69 2.53 -1.72
CA ALA A 61 -6.18 3.71 -1.02
C ALA A 61 -6.86 5.00 -1.50
N LEU A 62 -7.12 5.12 -2.81
CA LEU A 62 -7.90 6.21 -3.38
C LEU A 62 -9.34 6.23 -2.86
N ALA A 63 -9.99 5.07 -2.77
CA ALA A 63 -11.35 4.95 -2.25
C ALA A 63 -11.43 5.40 -0.78
N GLN A 64 -10.45 5.02 0.03
CA GLN A 64 -10.36 5.47 1.43
C GLN A 64 -10.07 6.96 1.55
N LEU A 65 -9.06 7.47 0.84
CA LEU A 65 -8.67 8.88 0.92
C LEU A 65 -9.79 9.81 0.42
N LEU A 66 -10.43 9.43 -0.69
CA LEU A 66 -11.52 10.19 -1.29
C LEU A 66 -12.87 9.93 -0.62
N ARG A 67 -12.90 9.09 0.42
CA ARG A 67 -14.10 8.72 1.18
C ARG A 67 -15.24 8.28 0.26
N LEU A 68 -14.92 7.45 -0.72
CA LEU A 68 -15.91 6.88 -1.62
C LEU A 68 -16.88 6.01 -0.81
N THR A 69 -18.17 6.19 -1.08
CA THR A 69 -19.24 5.37 -0.48
C THR A 69 -19.17 3.94 -0.99
N ILE A 70 -19.83 3.02 -0.26
CA ILE A 70 -19.91 1.60 -0.67
C ILE A 70 -20.55 1.49 -2.05
N GLU A 71 -21.55 2.32 -2.33
CA GLU A 71 -22.26 2.41 -3.60
C GLU A 71 -21.30 2.83 -4.72
N GLN A 72 -20.56 3.93 -4.53
CA GLN A 72 -19.56 4.41 -5.51
C GLN A 72 -18.43 3.40 -5.74
N VAL A 73 -17.99 2.72 -4.70
CA VAL A 73 -16.99 1.66 -4.79
C VAL A 73 -17.50 0.50 -5.63
N ARG A 74 -18.74 0.06 -5.38
CA ARG A 74 -19.38 -1.03 -6.13
C ARG A 74 -19.68 -0.65 -7.56
N GLU A 75 -20.04 0.62 -7.82
CA GLU A 75 -20.18 1.17 -9.16
C GLU A 75 -18.86 1.09 -9.92
N ILE A 76 -17.76 1.54 -9.32
CA ILE A 76 -16.45 1.53 -9.98
C ILE A 76 -15.90 0.11 -10.14
N ASN A 77 -15.95 -0.70 -9.09
CA ASN A 77 -15.45 -2.06 -9.08
C ASN A 77 -16.42 -2.98 -8.31
N PRO A 78 -17.31 -3.71 -9.01
CA PRO A 78 -18.27 -4.60 -8.36
C PRO A 78 -17.61 -5.80 -7.65
N SER A 79 -16.37 -6.13 -8.00
CA SER A 79 -15.57 -7.19 -7.37
C SER A 79 -14.70 -6.69 -6.22
N ALA A 80 -14.71 -5.38 -5.92
CA ALA A 80 -13.91 -4.84 -4.84
C ALA A 80 -14.48 -5.25 -3.48
N VAL A 81 -13.79 -6.21 -2.84
CA VAL A 81 -13.99 -6.51 -1.42
C VAL A 81 -13.26 -5.43 -0.61
N ILE A 82 -13.87 -4.26 -0.46
CA ILE A 82 -13.39 -3.25 0.48
C ILE A 82 -13.93 -3.62 1.86
N THR A 83 -13.03 -3.94 2.80
CA THR A 83 -13.37 -4.02 4.22
C THR A 83 -13.72 -2.61 4.70
N VAL A 84 -14.96 -2.20 4.45
CA VAL A 84 -15.47 -0.91 4.92
C VAL A 84 -15.64 -1.04 6.42
N ALA A 85 -14.69 -0.44 7.16
CA ALA A 85 -14.88 -0.22 8.59
C ALA A 85 -16.16 0.62 8.73
N ALA A 86 -17.17 0.01 9.35
CA ALA A 86 -18.50 0.59 9.51
C ALA A 86 -18.42 2.01 10.10
N ASP A 87 -19.24 2.88 9.53
CA ASP A 87 -19.45 4.28 9.88
C ASP A 87 -19.71 4.45 11.40
N PRO A 88 -18.90 5.22 12.15
CA PRO A 88 -19.30 5.68 13.47
C PRO A 88 -20.08 7.00 13.29
N GLY A 89 -21.38 6.97 13.62
CA GLY A 89 -22.30 8.11 13.51
C GLY A 89 -21.86 9.43 14.18
N PRO A 90 -22.73 10.46 14.12
CA PRO A 90 -22.31 11.86 14.10
C PRO A 90 -21.79 12.33 15.46
N ARG A 91 -20.47 12.54 15.57
CA ARG A 91 -19.86 13.19 16.74
C ARG A 91 -19.50 14.63 16.40
N ARG A 92 -20.20 15.56 17.06
CA ARG A 92 -19.88 16.99 17.12
C ARG A 92 -18.52 17.17 17.79
N GLY A 93 -17.64 17.94 17.16
CA GLY A 93 -16.27 18.25 17.63
C GLY A 93 -15.22 17.66 16.70
N PRO A 94 -14.08 18.34 16.46
CA PRO A 94 -13.05 17.86 15.54
C PRO A 94 -12.54 16.51 16.05
N PRO A 95 -12.76 15.40 15.32
CA PRO A 95 -12.28 14.12 15.77
C PRO A 95 -10.76 14.16 15.61
N ILE A 96 -10.04 14.13 16.73
CA ILE A 96 -8.66 13.68 16.76
C ILE A 96 -8.66 12.36 15.97
N PRO A 97 -7.90 12.22 14.87
CA PRO A 97 -7.88 10.96 14.15
C PRO A 97 -7.57 9.88 15.18
N PRO A 98 -8.28 8.73 15.18
CA PRO A 98 -7.77 7.59 15.92
C PRO A 98 -6.35 7.43 15.39
N VAL A 99 -5.36 7.61 16.26
CA VAL A 99 -4.03 7.08 16.02
C VAL A 99 -4.34 5.62 15.77
N VAL A 100 -4.38 5.22 14.50
CA VAL A 100 -4.31 3.82 14.15
C VAL A 100 -2.99 3.46 14.80
N PRO A 101 -2.97 2.70 15.92
CA PRO A 101 -1.69 2.22 16.38
C PRO A 101 -1.15 1.52 15.14
N PHE A 102 0.07 1.88 14.71
CA PHE A 102 0.80 1.06 13.76
C PHE A 102 0.49 -0.36 14.22
N ARG A 103 -0.22 -1.14 13.39
CA ARG A 103 -0.25 -2.56 13.65
C ARG A 103 1.22 -2.90 13.48
N GLU A 104 1.92 -3.01 14.60
CA GLU A 104 3.12 -3.81 14.71
C GLU A 104 2.62 -5.20 14.33
N THR A 105 2.44 -5.45 13.03
CA THR A 105 2.53 -6.82 12.53
C THR A 105 3.85 -7.28 13.11
N PRO A 106 3.86 -8.26 14.02
CA PRO A 106 5.10 -8.74 14.58
C PRO A 106 5.90 -9.25 13.39
N ILE A 107 6.86 -8.44 12.95
CA ILE A 107 7.81 -8.81 11.90
C ILE A 107 8.64 -9.89 12.58
N THR A 108 8.27 -11.14 12.31
CA THR A 108 9.07 -12.28 12.72
C THR A 108 10.36 -12.18 11.94
N ILE A 109 11.42 -11.72 12.60
CA ILE A 109 12.76 -11.72 12.03
C ILE A 109 13.14 -13.20 11.84
N PRO A 110 13.41 -13.66 10.61
CA PRO A 110 13.79 -15.04 10.37
C PRO A 110 15.03 -15.41 11.19
N HIS A 111 15.08 -16.62 11.73
CA HIS A 111 16.19 -17.07 12.57
C HIS A 111 17.52 -16.98 11.81
N GLU A 112 17.51 -17.29 10.52
CA GLU A 112 18.70 -17.32 9.68
C GLU A 112 19.23 -15.89 9.39
N LEU A 113 18.34 -14.90 9.42
CA LEU A 113 18.73 -13.48 9.36
C LEU A 113 19.42 -13.05 10.67
N LEU A 114 18.97 -13.54 11.82
CA LEU A 114 19.64 -13.28 13.10
C LEU A 114 21.01 -13.96 13.16
N GLU A 115 21.13 -15.20 12.67
CA GLU A 115 22.42 -15.89 12.56
C GLU A 115 23.42 -15.12 11.68
N MET A 116 22.95 -14.55 10.57
CA MET A 116 23.78 -13.69 9.72
C MET A 116 24.26 -12.43 10.48
N VAL A 117 23.38 -11.81 11.26
CA VAL A 117 23.71 -10.65 12.10
C VAL A 117 24.70 -11.01 13.21
N GLU A 118 24.61 -12.19 13.80
CA GLU A 118 25.60 -12.68 14.77
C GLU A 118 26.97 -12.90 14.12
N LYS A 119 27.02 -13.59 12.97
CA LYS A 119 28.27 -13.91 12.25
C LYS A 119 28.97 -12.66 11.68
N HIS A 120 28.21 -11.71 11.13
CA HIS A 120 28.77 -10.60 10.35
C HIS A 120 28.56 -9.21 10.98
N GLY A 121 27.76 -9.10 12.04
CA GLY A 121 27.39 -7.80 12.64
C GLY A 121 28.55 -7.03 13.26
N ASP A 122 29.65 -7.70 13.66
CA ASP A 122 30.86 -7.02 14.13
C ASP A 122 31.61 -6.31 12.99
N ASN A 123 31.63 -6.92 11.80
CA ASN A 123 32.22 -6.33 10.61
C ASN A 123 31.31 -5.29 9.95
N TYR A 124 29.99 -5.43 10.13
CA TYR A 124 28.98 -4.54 9.56
C TYR A 124 27.92 -4.16 10.60
N PRO A 125 28.19 -3.13 11.44
CA PRO A 125 27.31 -2.74 12.53
C PRO A 125 25.88 -2.36 12.10
N ILE A 126 25.70 -1.92 10.86
CA ILE A 126 24.38 -1.57 10.31
C ILE A 126 23.41 -2.76 10.30
N LEU A 127 23.92 -4.00 10.20
CA LEU A 127 23.12 -5.22 10.24
C LEU A 127 22.46 -5.46 11.60
N ARG A 128 23.03 -4.92 12.68
CA ARG A 128 22.46 -5.00 14.04
C ARG A 128 21.30 -4.02 14.25
N THR A 129 21.06 -3.10 13.32
CA THR A 129 19.98 -2.13 13.49
C THR A 129 18.62 -2.79 13.24
N PRO A 130 17.62 -2.54 14.09
CA PRO A 130 16.26 -3.06 13.89
C PRO A 130 15.66 -2.64 12.55
N GLN A 131 16.04 -1.46 12.05
CA GLN A 131 15.58 -0.95 10.75
C GLN A 131 16.14 -1.78 9.58
N MET A 132 17.44 -2.08 9.58
CA MET A 132 18.05 -2.91 8.53
C MET A 132 17.50 -4.33 8.54
N GLN A 133 17.33 -4.93 9.72
CA GLN A 133 16.75 -6.28 9.85
C GLN A 133 15.32 -6.34 9.34
N ARG A 134 14.50 -5.31 9.59
CA ARG A 134 13.14 -5.20 9.03
C ARG A 134 13.15 -5.04 7.51
N MET A 135 14.05 -4.21 6.96
CA MET A 135 14.20 -4.04 5.52
C MET A 135 14.61 -5.35 4.83
N LEU A 136 15.57 -6.06 5.41
CA LEU A 136 16.01 -7.37 4.90
C LEU A 136 14.89 -8.40 5.01
N ALA A 137 14.14 -8.44 6.11
CA ALA A 137 13.05 -9.39 6.28
C ALA A 137 11.82 -9.09 5.39
N ALA A 138 11.68 -7.88 4.83
CA ALA A 138 10.49 -7.45 4.09
C ALA A 138 10.12 -8.38 2.91
N PRO A 139 11.04 -8.76 2.00
CA PRO A 139 10.70 -9.63 0.86
C PRO A 139 10.11 -10.98 1.29
N ARG A 140 10.60 -11.58 2.38
CA ARG A 140 10.09 -12.87 2.90
C ARG A 140 8.77 -12.71 3.65
N ASN A 141 8.55 -11.56 4.30
CA ASN A 141 7.27 -11.24 4.95
C ASN A 141 6.13 -10.94 3.95
N PHE A 142 6.43 -10.40 2.78
CA PHE A 142 5.43 -10.07 1.76
C PHE A 142 5.30 -11.13 0.66
N GLY A 143 6.37 -11.84 0.32
CA GLY A 143 6.41 -12.87 -0.72
C GLY A 143 6.16 -14.29 -0.22
N GLY A 144 6.17 -14.52 1.10
CA GLY A 144 6.03 -15.83 1.73
C GLY A 144 7.38 -16.46 2.11
N ALA A 145 7.36 -17.43 3.03
CA ALA A 145 8.57 -18.02 3.63
C ALA A 145 9.51 -18.70 2.63
N GLU A 146 8.99 -19.16 1.50
CA GLU A 146 9.75 -19.80 0.41
C GLU A 146 10.37 -18.79 -0.57
N VAL A 147 9.98 -17.52 -0.48
CA VAL A 147 10.45 -16.45 -1.36
C VAL A 147 11.52 -15.62 -0.64
N GLY A 148 12.75 -15.71 -1.14
CA GLY A 148 13.89 -14.98 -0.61
C GLY A 148 14.93 -15.89 0.07
N PRO A 149 15.93 -15.29 0.74
CA PRO A 149 17.03 -16.02 1.34
C PRO A 149 16.57 -17.02 2.40
N GLN A 150 17.12 -18.24 2.32
CA GLN A 150 16.73 -19.34 3.20
C GLN A 150 17.79 -19.60 4.27
N THR A 151 19.07 -19.34 3.96
CA THR A 151 20.20 -19.55 4.89
C THR A 151 20.86 -18.23 5.30
N ALA A 152 21.64 -18.25 6.39
CA ALA A 152 22.39 -17.08 6.85
C ALA A 152 23.35 -16.53 5.78
N GLU A 153 23.97 -17.43 5.01
CA GLU A 153 24.84 -17.11 3.88
C GLU A 153 24.06 -16.47 2.73
N ASP A 154 22.87 -16.99 2.37
CA ASP A 154 22.01 -16.36 1.37
C ASP A 154 21.59 -14.95 1.79
N TRP A 155 21.31 -14.76 3.09
CA TRP A 155 20.96 -13.45 3.66
C TRP A 155 22.10 -12.46 3.54
N PHE A 156 23.33 -12.93 3.76
CA PHE A 156 24.53 -12.11 3.63
C PHE A 156 24.80 -11.74 2.16
N ASP A 157 24.69 -12.71 1.24
CA ASP A 157 24.85 -12.48 -0.20
C ASP A 157 23.78 -11.53 -0.75
N TYR A 158 22.53 -11.72 -0.32
CA TYR A 158 21.43 -10.82 -0.65
C TYR A 158 21.69 -9.39 -0.15
N TRP A 159 22.15 -9.23 1.09
CA TRP A 159 22.51 -7.92 1.62
C TRP A 159 23.69 -7.32 0.84
N MET A 160 24.73 -8.09 0.53
CA MET A 160 25.89 -7.62 -0.23
C MET A 160 25.51 -7.16 -1.65
N ALA A 161 24.63 -7.90 -2.33
CA ALA A 161 24.13 -7.53 -3.66
C ALA A 161 23.32 -6.23 -3.65
N ASN A 162 22.61 -5.96 -2.55
CA ASN A 162 21.73 -4.81 -2.39
C ASN A 162 22.31 -3.68 -1.55
N LYS A 163 23.50 -3.85 -0.96
CA LYS A 163 24.12 -2.91 0.00
C LYS A 163 24.15 -1.48 -0.53
N ARG A 164 24.47 -1.29 -1.81
CA ARG A 164 24.50 0.03 -2.49
C ARG A 164 23.16 0.78 -2.52
N PHE A 165 22.05 0.08 -2.29
CA PHE A 165 20.69 0.63 -2.28
C PHE A 165 20.08 0.67 -0.88
N LEU A 166 20.74 0.04 0.12
CA LEU A 166 20.24 -0.12 1.48
C LEU A 166 21.04 0.69 2.53
N THR A 167 22.17 1.29 2.14
CA THR A 167 22.99 2.22 2.94
C THR A 167 22.79 3.65 2.49
#